data_AF-A0A1G8UMK2-F1
#
_entry.id   AF-A0A1G8UMK2-F1
#
_cell.length_a   1.000
_cell.length_b   1.000
_cell.length_c   1.000
_cell.angle_alpha   90.00
_cell.angle_beta   90.00
_cell.angle_gamma   90.00
#
_symmetry.space_group_name_H-M   'P 1'
#
loop_
_entity.id
_entity.type
_entity.pdbx_description
1 polymer ?
#
loop_
_entity_poly.entity_id
_entity_poly.type
_entity_poly.pdbx_seq_one_letter_code
_entity_poly.pdbx_strand_id
1 'polypeptide(L)'
;MLVPSGPDYALADDLQSLLAFSHEVVTHEHRTRVRDLASSATIEWCDPNRALGQVQTAEDTDALQHASEWDMTGLARFHEYGLQFFLAGEPAFWYAPDDPLTPADVVCHTLVLEAGSRRVSYAMLLIEQEQISADELIETAEWYSIESLIEHLYQFIAGDFGTADDAGIGFPSAREYAALKAQYGGA
;
A
#
# COMPACT_ATOMS: atom_id res chain seq x y z
N MET A 1 -14.65 5.17 30.92
CA MET A 1 -13.65 5.89 30.12
C MET A 1 -12.51 4.89 29.96
N LEU A 2 -12.55 4.09 28.89
CA LEU A 2 -11.56 3.05 28.61
C LEU A 2 -10.49 3.67 27.72
N VAL A 3 -9.25 3.50 28.13
CA VAL A 3 -8.05 3.98 27.44
C VAL A 3 -7.67 2.92 26.40
N PRO A 4 -7.30 3.27 25.16
CA PRO A 4 -6.88 2.30 24.17
C PRO A 4 -5.40 1.94 24.42
N SER A 5 -5.18 0.75 24.95
CA SER A 5 -3.88 0.08 24.96
C SER A 5 -4.19 -1.41 24.99
N GLY A 6 -3.99 -2.16 23.89
CA GLY A 6 -4.25 -3.61 23.86
C GLY A 6 -3.47 -4.35 24.95
N PRO A 7 -3.91 -5.53 25.45
CA PRO A 7 -4.69 -6.58 24.78
C PRO A 7 -5.85 -7.15 25.66
N ASP A 8 -7.11 -6.98 25.27
CA ASP A 8 -8.23 -7.54 26.07
C ASP A 8 -8.90 -8.78 25.48
N TYR A 9 -8.58 -9.17 24.24
CA TYR A 9 -9.10 -10.38 23.62
C TYR A 9 -8.05 -11.04 22.73
N ALA A 10 -7.59 -12.22 23.13
CA ALA A 10 -6.83 -13.11 22.25
C ALA A 10 -7.81 -14.05 21.55
N LEU A 11 -7.58 -14.35 20.26
CA LEU A 11 -8.33 -15.39 19.58
C LEU A 11 -8.07 -16.72 20.29
N ALA A 12 -9.14 -17.39 20.72
CA ALA A 12 -9.02 -18.69 21.34
C ALA A 12 -8.41 -19.69 20.34
N ASP A 13 -7.49 -20.53 20.80
CA ASP A 13 -6.74 -21.45 19.94
C ASP A 13 -7.64 -22.39 19.12
N ASP A 14 -8.82 -22.75 19.66
CA ASP A 14 -9.83 -23.56 19.01
C ASP A 14 -10.57 -22.85 17.85
N LEU A 15 -10.51 -21.51 17.81
CA LEU A 15 -11.10 -20.70 16.75
C LEU A 15 -10.11 -20.37 15.62
N GLN A 16 -8.83 -20.74 15.74
CA GLN A 16 -7.81 -20.48 14.71
C GLN A 16 -8.19 -21.09 13.36
N SER A 17 -8.74 -22.31 13.35
CA SER A 17 -9.22 -22.94 12.12
C SER A 17 -10.43 -22.23 11.49
N LEU A 18 -11.31 -21.65 12.32
CA LEU A 18 -12.44 -20.87 11.84
C LEU A 18 -12.00 -19.53 11.25
N LEU A 19 -11.01 -18.87 11.87
CA LEU A 19 -10.40 -17.65 11.34
C LEU A 19 -9.77 -17.92 9.97
N ALA A 20 -8.93 -18.96 9.87
CA ALA A 20 -8.29 -19.34 8.62
C ALA A 20 -9.32 -19.63 7.53
N PHE A 21 -10.38 -20.39 7.86
CA PHE A 21 -11.48 -20.64 6.92
C PHE A 21 -12.18 -19.34 6.48
N SER A 22 -12.44 -18.43 7.42
CA SER A 22 -13.10 -17.15 7.12
C SER A 22 -12.27 -16.29 6.18
N HIS A 23 -10.95 -16.21 6.41
CA HIS A 23 -10.03 -15.52 5.51
C HIS A 23 -9.99 -16.13 4.10
N GLU A 24 -9.99 -17.46 3.99
CA GLU A 24 -10.02 -18.15 2.70
C GLU A 24 -11.34 -17.91 1.95
N VAL A 25 -12.48 -17.87 2.65
CA VAL A 25 -13.78 -17.53 2.04
C VAL A 25 -13.78 -16.11 1.52
N VAL A 26 -13.36 -15.13 2.34
CA VAL A 26 -13.28 -13.71 1.92
C VAL A 26 -12.35 -13.55 0.72
N THR A 27 -11.17 -14.19 0.76
CA THR A 27 -10.22 -14.17 -0.35
C THR A 27 -10.82 -14.78 -1.62
N HIS A 28 -11.55 -15.90 -1.49
CA HIS A 28 -12.22 -16.55 -2.60
C HIS A 28 -13.34 -15.69 -3.21
N GLU A 29 -14.14 -15.01 -2.39
CA GLU A 29 -15.19 -14.11 -2.83
C GLU A 29 -14.61 -12.93 -3.61
N HIS A 30 -13.60 -12.23 -3.07
CA HIS A 30 -12.92 -11.14 -3.78
C HIS A 30 -12.27 -11.61 -5.07
N ARG A 31 -11.58 -12.77 -5.04
CA ARG A 31 -10.96 -13.37 -6.23
C ARG A 31 -12.00 -13.71 -7.30
N THR A 32 -13.16 -14.22 -6.91
CA THR A 32 -14.24 -14.54 -7.85
C THR A 32 -14.80 -13.26 -8.47
N ARG A 33 -15.12 -12.26 -7.63
CA ARG A 33 -15.62 -10.95 -8.06
C ARG A 33 -14.70 -10.28 -9.08
N VAL A 34 -13.39 -10.20 -8.78
CA VAL A 34 -12.44 -9.56 -9.69
C VAL A 34 -12.26 -10.36 -10.98
N ARG A 35 -12.31 -11.70 -10.93
CA ARG A 35 -12.09 -12.56 -12.10
C ARG A 35 -13.26 -12.65 -13.07
N ASP A 36 -14.45 -12.27 -12.63
CA ASP A 36 -15.59 -12.07 -13.53
C ASP A 36 -15.36 -10.88 -14.49
N LEU A 37 -14.50 -9.93 -14.11
CA LEU A 37 -14.10 -8.77 -14.92
C LEU A 37 -12.72 -8.96 -15.56
N ALA A 38 -11.77 -9.47 -14.78
CA ALA A 38 -10.34 -9.52 -15.08
C ALA A 38 -9.78 -10.91 -14.77
N SER A 39 -9.73 -11.79 -15.77
CA SER A 39 -9.49 -13.21 -15.57
C SER A 39 -8.10 -13.53 -15.00
N SER A 40 -7.09 -12.70 -15.27
CA SER A 40 -5.73 -12.88 -14.73
C SER A 40 -5.54 -12.36 -13.30
N ALA A 41 -6.55 -11.73 -12.72
CA ALA A 41 -6.42 -11.05 -11.44
C ALA A 41 -6.01 -11.97 -10.28
N THR A 42 -5.12 -11.45 -9.43
CA THR A 42 -4.72 -11.99 -8.14
C THR A 42 -5.09 -11.03 -7.02
N ILE A 43 -5.31 -11.57 -5.82
CA ILE A 43 -5.55 -10.80 -4.59
C ILE A 43 -4.28 -10.89 -3.76
N GLU A 44 -3.68 -9.73 -3.47
CA GLU A 44 -2.46 -9.60 -2.67
C GLU A 44 -2.78 -9.33 -1.19
N TRP A 45 -3.89 -8.63 -0.94
CA TRP A 45 -4.41 -8.38 0.40
C TRP A 45 -5.93 -8.20 0.35
N CYS A 46 -6.65 -8.59 1.41
CA CYS A 46 -8.06 -8.27 1.56
C CYS A 46 -8.53 -8.34 3.01
N ASP A 47 -9.58 -7.57 3.28
CA ASP A 47 -10.48 -7.73 4.42
C ASP A 47 -11.90 -8.02 3.90
N PRO A 48 -12.93 -8.17 4.76
CA PRO A 48 -14.30 -8.47 4.29
C PRO A 48 -14.88 -7.49 3.27
N ASN A 49 -14.48 -6.21 3.31
CA ASN A 49 -15.07 -5.14 2.50
C ASN A 49 -14.11 -4.64 1.41
N ARG A 50 -12.80 -4.80 1.61
CA ARG A 50 -11.76 -4.22 0.75
C ARG A 50 -10.81 -5.27 0.21
N ALA A 51 -10.27 -5.02 -0.97
CA ALA A 51 -9.25 -5.88 -1.55
C ALA A 51 -8.23 -5.10 -2.38
N LEU A 52 -6.98 -5.52 -2.30
CA LEU A 52 -5.89 -5.08 -3.16
C LEU A 52 -5.53 -6.23 -4.10
N GLY A 53 -5.56 -5.96 -5.40
CA GLY A 53 -5.25 -6.95 -6.43
C GLY A 53 -4.31 -6.42 -7.50
N GLN A 54 -3.77 -7.37 -8.26
CA GLN A 54 -2.96 -7.10 -9.45
C GLN A 54 -3.50 -7.89 -10.64
N VAL A 55 -3.30 -7.36 -11.84
CA VAL A 55 -3.61 -8.05 -13.10
C VAL A 55 -2.32 -8.30 -13.89
N GLN A 56 -2.40 -9.16 -14.90
CA GLN A 56 -1.23 -9.55 -15.69
C GLN A 56 -1.35 -9.19 -17.17
N THR A 57 -2.49 -8.66 -17.59
CA THR A 57 -2.76 -8.31 -18.99
C THR A 57 -3.36 -6.92 -19.12
N ALA A 58 -3.04 -6.24 -20.22
CA ALA A 58 -3.61 -4.93 -20.54
C ALA A 58 -5.13 -4.97 -20.78
N GLU A 59 -5.67 -6.10 -21.25
CA GLU A 59 -7.12 -6.29 -21.41
C GLU A 59 -7.82 -6.28 -20.05
N ASP A 60 -7.27 -6.99 -19.07
CA ASP A 60 -7.81 -7.00 -17.70
C ASP A 60 -7.65 -5.64 -17.01
N THR A 61 -6.56 -4.90 -17.29
CA THR A 61 -6.37 -3.51 -16.85
C THR A 61 -7.47 -2.60 -17.40
N ASP A 62 -7.75 -2.68 -18.70
CA ASP A 62 -8.81 -1.90 -19.34
C ASP A 62 -10.18 -2.24 -18.75
N ALA A 63 -10.48 -3.53 -18.53
CA ALA A 63 -11.73 -3.97 -17.92
C ALA A 63 -11.94 -3.38 -16.51
N LEU A 64 -10.91 -3.39 -15.66
CA LEU A 64 -11.01 -2.84 -14.30
C LEU A 64 -11.06 -1.31 -14.28
N GLN A 65 -10.35 -0.61 -15.16
CA GLN A 65 -10.43 0.86 -15.25
C GLN A 65 -11.83 1.37 -15.61
N HIS A 66 -12.65 0.55 -16.29
CA HIS A 66 -14.04 0.89 -16.62
C HIS A 66 -15.04 0.43 -15.53
N ALA A 67 -14.60 -0.30 -14.51
CA ALA A 67 -15.45 -0.76 -13.42
C ALA A 67 -15.44 0.27 -12.28
N SER A 68 -16.61 0.82 -11.94
CA SER A 68 -16.73 1.92 -10.97
C SER A 68 -16.39 1.55 -9.52
N GLU A 69 -16.31 0.25 -9.20
CA GLU A 69 -15.99 -0.24 -7.86
C GLU A 69 -14.48 -0.46 -7.65
N TRP A 70 -13.66 -0.25 -8.68
CA TRP A 70 -12.23 -0.52 -8.66
C TRP A 70 -11.44 0.73 -8.97
N ASP A 71 -10.58 1.13 -8.03
CA ASP A 71 -9.66 2.23 -8.22
C ASP A 71 -8.26 1.72 -8.56
N MET A 72 -7.67 2.25 -9.62
CA MET A 72 -6.25 2.06 -9.87
C MET A 72 -5.43 2.68 -8.72
N THR A 73 -4.48 1.92 -8.19
CA THR A 73 -3.72 2.29 -6.98
C THR A 73 -2.22 1.97 -7.09
N GLY A 74 -1.49 2.14 -5.98
CA GLY A 74 -0.06 1.90 -5.90
C GLY A 74 0.74 2.83 -6.81
N LEU A 75 1.87 2.34 -7.33
CA LEU A 75 2.79 3.17 -8.13
C LEU A 75 2.13 3.81 -9.37
N ALA A 76 1.12 3.14 -9.94
CA ALA A 76 0.41 3.66 -11.10
C ALA A 76 -0.38 4.94 -10.80
N ARG A 77 -0.80 5.14 -9.55
CA ARG A 77 -1.60 6.30 -9.15
C ARG A 77 -0.77 7.56 -8.92
N PHE A 78 0.55 7.44 -8.81
CA PHE A 78 1.46 8.57 -8.55
C PHE A 78 1.38 9.68 -9.60
N HIS A 79 0.99 9.34 -10.83
CA HIS A 79 0.86 10.32 -11.90
C HIS A 79 -0.19 11.41 -11.61
N GLU A 80 -1.23 11.13 -10.80
CA GLU A 80 -2.23 12.12 -10.40
C GLU A 80 -1.65 13.19 -9.47
N TYR A 81 -0.56 12.85 -8.79
CA TYR A 81 0.23 13.75 -7.96
C TYR A 81 1.40 14.37 -8.73
N GLY A 82 1.43 14.27 -10.07
CA GLY A 82 2.55 14.79 -10.87
C GLY A 82 3.84 13.96 -10.81
N LEU A 83 3.81 12.80 -10.16
CA LEU A 83 4.95 11.88 -10.03
C LEU A 83 4.84 10.75 -11.06
N GLN A 84 5.57 10.87 -12.17
CA GLN A 84 5.49 9.90 -13.27
C GLN A 84 6.62 8.87 -13.20
N PHE A 85 6.24 7.60 -13.00
CA PHE A 85 7.18 6.48 -12.96
C PHE A 85 6.81 5.41 -13.99
N PHE A 86 7.83 4.72 -14.51
CA PHE A 86 7.61 3.57 -15.38
C PHE A 86 7.27 2.33 -14.54
N LEU A 87 6.12 1.74 -14.82
CA LEU A 87 5.73 0.43 -14.30
C LEU A 87 6.41 -0.65 -15.15
N ALA A 88 6.90 -1.71 -14.49
CA ALA A 88 7.45 -2.89 -15.16
C ALA A 88 6.37 -3.92 -15.56
N GLY A 89 5.09 -3.59 -15.37
CA GLY A 89 3.94 -4.45 -15.60
C GLY A 89 2.63 -3.68 -15.47
N GLU A 90 1.52 -4.41 -15.32
CA GLU A 90 0.20 -3.82 -15.15
C GLU A 90 0.02 -3.20 -13.75
N PRO A 91 -0.88 -2.21 -13.60
CA PRO A 91 -1.11 -1.53 -12.34
C PRO A 91 -1.84 -2.44 -11.32
N ALA A 92 -1.77 -2.02 -10.06
CA ALA A 92 -2.60 -2.59 -9.01
C ALA A 92 -3.96 -1.89 -8.96
N PHE A 93 -4.96 -2.60 -8.46
CA PHE A 93 -6.32 -2.11 -8.28
C PHE A 93 -6.79 -2.36 -6.85
N TRP A 94 -7.58 -1.42 -6.34
CA TRP A 94 -8.16 -1.45 -5.01
C TRP A 94 -9.68 -1.47 -5.13
N TYR A 95 -10.30 -2.44 -4.48
CA TYR A 95 -11.74 -2.54 -4.34
C TYR A 95 -12.12 -2.04 -2.95
N ALA A 96 -12.92 -0.98 -2.91
CA ALA A 96 -13.54 -0.46 -1.70
C ALA A 96 -14.73 0.43 -2.09
N PRO A 97 -15.89 -0.15 -2.44
CA PRO A 97 -17.00 0.61 -3.02
C PRO A 97 -17.56 1.70 -2.09
N ASP A 98 -17.35 1.55 -0.78
CA ASP A 98 -17.85 2.46 0.24
C ASP A 98 -16.79 3.46 0.74
N ASP A 99 -15.51 3.29 0.39
CA ASP A 99 -14.39 4.10 0.89
C ASP A 99 -13.59 4.71 -0.27
N PRO A 100 -13.33 6.03 -0.27
CA PRO A 100 -12.52 6.65 -1.32
C PRO A 100 -11.03 6.32 -1.16
N LEU A 101 -10.33 6.18 -2.29
CA LEU A 101 -8.88 5.93 -2.28
C LEU A 101 -8.13 7.19 -1.83
N THR A 102 -7.39 7.10 -0.72
CA THR A 102 -6.61 8.21 -0.16
C THR A 102 -5.13 8.18 -0.61
N PRO A 103 -4.38 9.29 -0.48
CA PRO A 103 -2.93 9.26 -0.67
C PRO A 103 -2.21 8.30 0.28
N ALA A 104 -2.69 8.16 1.52
CA ALA A 104 -2.15 7.21 2.49
C ALA A 104 -2.33 5.76 2.00
N ASP A 105 -3.50 5.41 1.45
CA ASP A 105 -3.74 4.11 0.84
C ASP A 105 -2.77 3.85 -0.33
N VAL A 106 -2.59 4.84 -1.21
CA VAL A 106 -1.66 4.73 -2.36
C VAL A 106 -0.23 4.46 -1.90
N VAL A 107 0.23 5.12 -0.83
CA VAL A 107 1.53 4.86 -0.20
C VAL A 107 1.59 3.44 0.34
N CYS A 108 0.62 3.03 1.17
CA CYS A 108 0.57 1.70 1.76
C CYS A 108 0.55 0.60 0.68
N HIS A 109 -0.33 0.70 -0.31
CA HIS A 109 -0.40 -0.25 -1.43
C HIS A 109 0.92 -0.36 -2.19
N THR A 110 1.63 0.76 -2.38
CA THR A 110 2.93 0.75 -3.07
C THR A 110 3.98 -0.07 -2.31
N LEU A 111 3.99 0.07 -0.98
CA LEU A 111 4.93 -0.61 -0.08
C LEU A 111 4.57 -2.09 0.13
N VAL A 112 3.28 -2.40 0.31
CA VAL A 112 2.78 -3.78 0.48
C VAL A 112 3.11 -4.64 -0.73
N LEU A 113 2.91 -4.11 -1.94
CA LEU A 113 3.12 -4.87 -3.17
C LEU A 113 4.61 -5.14 -3.44
N GLU A 114 5.49 -4.19 -3.12
CA GLU A 114 6.95 -4.39 -3.22
C GLU A 114 7.69 -3.25 -2.48
N ALA A 115 8.35 -3.57 -1.35
CA ALA A 115 9.10 -2.60 -0.55
C ALA A 115 10.60 -2.50 -0.96
N GLY A 116 10.88 -2.40 -2.26
CA GLY A 116 12.26 -2.17 -2.74
C GLY A 116 12.69 -0.71 -2.58
N SER A 117 14.00 -0.46 -2.45
CA SER A 117 14.61 0.89 -2.29
C SER A 117 14.03 1.98 -3.19
N ARG A 118 13.74 1.64 -4.45
CA ARG A 118 13.09 2.56 -5.39
C ARG A 118 11.66 2.91 -4.97
N ARG A 119 10.82 1.92 -4.67
CA ARG A 119 9.41 2.14 -4.30
C ARG A 119 9.28 2.79 -2.93
N VAL A 120 10.19 2.46 -2.01
CA VAL A 120 10.35 3.17 -0.73
C VAL A 120 10.65 4.64 -0.97
N SER A 121 11.61 4.96 -1.85
CA SER A 121 11.91 6.36 -2.19
C SER A 121 10.71 7.09 -2.82
N TYR A 122 9.93 6.40 -3.67
CA TYR A 122 8.74 6.98 -4.27
C TYR A 122 7.64 7.24 -3.24
N ALA A 123 7.37 6.28 -2.35
CA ALA A 123 6.46 6.47 -1.23
C ALA A 123 6.84 7.70 -0.40
N MET A 124 8.12 7.87 -0.06
CA MET A 124 8.59 9.05 0.68
C MET A 124 8.36 10.38 -0.06
N LEU A 125 8.52 10.41 -1.39
CA LEU A 125 8.19 11.60 -2.18
C LEU A 125 6.72 11.97 -2.05
N LEU A 126 5.82 10.98 -2.17
CA LEU A 126 4.39 11.24 -2.07
C LEU A 126 3.98 11.68 -0.67
N ILE A 127 4.59 11.09 0.37
CA ILE A 127 4.41 11.52 1.77
C ILE A 127 4.79 13.00 1.93
N GLU A 128 6.00 13.40 1.49
CA GLU A 128 6.45 14.79 1.62
C GLU A 128 5.61 15.76 0.77
N GLN A 129 5.17 15.35 -0.42
CA GLN A 129 4.43 16.21 -1.35
C GLN A 129 2.99 16.47 -0.90
N GLU A 130 2.27 15.41 -0.52
CA GLU A 130 0.89 15.53 -0.04
C GLU A 130 0.82 15.87 1.45
N GLN A 131 1.98 16.02 2.11
CA GLN A 131 2.11 16.36 3.52
C GLN A 131 1.32 15.41 4.43
N ILE A 132 1.34 14.12 4.08
CA ILE A 132 0.65 13.08 4.83
C ILE A 132 1.24 13.06 6.24
N SER A 133 0.38 13.03 7.25
CA SER A 133 0.85 13.00 8.64
C SER A 133 1.28 11.59 9.04
N ALA A 134 2.19 11.50 10.03
CA ALA A 134 2.62 10.20 10.55
C ALA A 134 1.46 9.41 11.16
N ASP A 135 0.61 10.06 11.94
CA ASP A 135 -0.54 9.43 12.59
C ASP A 135 -1.52 8.86 11.56
N GLU A 136 -1.87 9.63 10.52
CA GLU A 136 -2.75 9.18 9.43
C GLU A 136 -2.19 7.97 8.67
N LEU A 137 -0.89 8.01 8.34
CA LEU A 137 -0.27 6.93 7.58
C LEU A 137 -0.06 5.68 8.43
N ILE A 138 0.20 5.83 9.74
CA ILE A 138 0.29 4.70 10.69
C ILE A 138 -1.09 4.04 10.84
N GLU A 139 -2.16 4.83 11.05
CA GLU A 139 -3.54 4.30 11.13
C GLU A 139 -3.92 3.52 9.86
N THR A 140 -3.53 4.02 8.69
CA THR A 140 -3.76 3.32 7.42
C THR A 140 -2.91 2.06 7.31
N ALA A 141 -1.63 2.12 7.71
CA ALA A 141 -0.68 1.02 7.66
C ALA A 141 -1.03 -0.15 8.59
N GLU A 142 -1.79 0.08 9.66
CA GLU A 142 -2.25 -0.97 10.58
C GLU A 142 -3.03 -2.08 9.85
N TRP A 143 -3.84 -1.70 8.87
CA TRP A 143 -4.61 -2.64 8.06
C TRP A 143 -3.74 -3.61 7.25
N TYR A 144 -2.51 -3.20 6.93
CA TYR A 144 -1.57 -3.95 6.12
C TYR A 144 -0.40 -4.51 6.91
N SER A 145 -0.34 -4.25 8.23
CA SER A 145 0.75 -4.65 9.12
C SER A 145 2.13 -4.13 8.69
N ILE A 146 2.19 -2.87 8.24
CA ILE A 146 3.43 -2.20 7.81
C ILE A 146 3.76 -0.95 8.65
N GLU A 147 3.18 -0.79 9.82
CA GLU A 147 3.33 0.36 10.74
C GLU A 147 4.79 0.62 11.07
N SER A 148 5.55 -0.43 11.41
CA SER A 148 6.99 -0.30 11.71
C SER A 148 7.79 0.16 10.49
N LEU A 149 7.39 -0.19 9.27
CA LEU A 149 8.02 0.33 8.06
C LEU A 149 7.74 1.84 7.92
N ILE A 150 6.50 2.27 8.19
CA ILE A 150 6.12 3.69 8.17
C ILE A 150 6.87 4.50 9.22
N GLU A 151 7.01 4.00 10.45
CA GLU A 151 7.79 4.66 11.50
C GLU A 151 9.25 4.90 11.05
N HIS A 152 9.88 3.89 10.45
CA HIS A 152 11.24 4.03 9.90
C HIS A 152 11.30 5.04 8.73
N LEU A 153 10.25 5.13 7.89
CA LEU A 153 10.18 6.14 6.83
C LEU A 153 10.15 7.56 7.40
N TYR A 154 9.37 7.81 8.44
CA TYR A 154 9.33 9.13 9.06
C TYR A 154 10.62 9.49 9.79
N GLN A 155 11.25 8.52 10.46
CA GLN A 155 12.61 8.69 11.00
C GLN A 155 13.59 9.08 9.88
N PHE A 156 13.43 8.49 8.67
CA PHE A 156 14.21 8.88 7.49
C PHE A 156 14.00 10.31 7.07
N ILE A 157 12.75 10.68 6.85
CA ILE A 157 12.40 12.00 6.36
C ILE A 157 12.86 13.07 7.36
N ALA A 158 12.75 12.80 8.66
CA ALA A 158 13.22 13.69 9.73
C ALA A 158 14.76 13.78 9.82
N GLY A 159 15.49 12.87 9.19
CA GLY A 159 16.95 12.80 9.26
C GLY A 159 17.47 12.26 10.60
N ASP A 160 16.66 11.51 11.34
CA ASP A 160 16.95 11.04 12.71
C ASP A 160 17.67 9.67 12.75
N PHE A 161 18.40 9.30 11.69
CA PHE A 161 19.18 8.05 11.75
C PHE A 161 20.54 8.25 12.38
N GLY A 162 20.87 7.32 13.28
CA GLY A 162 22.25 7.00 13.63
C GLY A 162 22.99 6.40 12.43
N THR A 163 23.55 7.24 11.56
CA THR A 163 24.35 6.86 10.37
C THR A 163 23.58 6.08 9.28
N ALA A 164 23.91 6.37 8.01
CA ALA A 164 23.22 5.84 6.83
C ALA A 164 23.26 4.31 6.66
N ASP A 165 24.02 3.59 7.49
CA ASP A 165 24.15 2.12 7.48
C ASP A 165 23.04 1.41 8.29
N ASP A 166 22.24 2.13 9.09
CA ASP A 166 21.23 1.53 9.98
C ASP A 166 19.82 1.48 9.36
N ALA A 167 19.64 2.03 8.16
CA ALA A 167 18.33 2.11 7.49
C ALA A 167 17.80 0.74 6.98
N GLY A 168 18.55 -0.34 7.17
CA GLY A 168 18.13 -1.69 6.78
C GLY A 168 18.12 -1.95 5.27
N ILE A 169 17.95 -3.22 4.89
CA ILE A 169 17.84 -3.64 3.50
C ILE A 169 16.53 -3.10 2.93
N GLY A 170 16.59 -2.25 1.91
CA GLY A 170 15.41 -1.73 1.21
C GLY A 170 15.19 -0.22 1.33
N PHE A 171 16.00 0.51 2.08
CA PHE A 171 15.95 1.99 2.09
C PHE A 171 16.97 2.60 1.13
N PRO A 172 16.70 3.79 0.56
CA PRO A 172 17.72 4.54 -0.19
C PRO A 172 18.77 5.13 0.75
N SER A 173 19.97 5.41 0.25
CA SER A 173 20.87 6.32 0.95
C SER A 173 20.34 7.76 0.92
N ALA A 174 20.73 8.58 1.90
CA ALA A 174 20.36 10.01 1.93
C ALA A 174 20.73 10.75 0.63
N ARG A 175 21.86 10.37 0.00
CA ARG A 175 22.30 10.94 -1.27
C ARG A 175 21.39 10.54 -2.44
N GLU A 176 21.01 9.26 -2.52
CA GLU A 176 20.09 8.77 -3.56
C GLU A 176 18.73 9.44 -3.44
N TYR A 177 18.21 9.54 -2.22
CA TYR A 177 16.95 10.21 -1.97
C TYR A 177 17.00 11.72 -2.30
N ALA A 178 18.07 12.42 -1.91
CA ALA A 178 18.26 13.83 -2.27
C ALA A 178 18.33 14.05 -3.79
N ALA A 179 19.00 13.16 -4.53
CA ALA A 179 19.05 13.22 -5.98
C ALA A 179 17.68 13.00 -6.62
N LEU A 180 16.90 12.06 -6.08
CA LEU A 180 15.53 11.82 -6.51
C LEU A 180 14.64 13.05 -6.25
N LYS A 181 14.74 13.67 -5.07
CA LYS A 181 14.03 14.92 -4.77
C LYS A 181 14.39 16.04 -5.73
N ALA A 182 15.65 16.19 -6.12
CA ALA A 182 16.05 17.18 -7.11
C ALA A 182 15.44 16.92 -8.50
N GLN A 183 15.16 15.66 -8.84
CA GLN A 183 14.54 15.28 -10.11
C GLN A 183 13.04 15.62 -10.17
N TYR A 184 12.32 15.46 -9.06
CA TYR A 184 10.86 15.61 -9.01
C TYR A 184 10.37 16.87 -8.28
N GLY A 185 11.18 17.45 -7.39
CA GLY A 185 10.89 18.68 -6.63
C GLY A 185 11.14 19.98 -7.40
N GLY A 186 11.14 19.92 -8.73
CA GLY A 186 11.29 21.06 -9.62
C GLY A 186 9.97 21.44 -10.27
N ALA A 187 9.06 22.06 -9.52
CA ALA A 187 7.95 22.87 -10.02
C ALA A 187 7.57 23.95 -9.00
#